data_AF-A0A352AZH7-F1
#
_entry.id   AF-A0A352AZH7-F1
#
_cell.length_a   1.000
_cell.length_b   1.000
_cell.length_c   1.000
_cell.angle_alpha   90.00
_cell.angle_beta   90.00
_cell.angle_gamma   90.00
#
_symmetry.space_group_name_H-M   'P 1'
#
loop_
_entity.id
_entity.type
_entity.pdbx_description
1 polymer ?
#
loop_
_entity_poly.entity_id
_entity_poly.type
_entity_poly.pdbx_seq_one_letter_code
_entity_poly.pdbx_strand_id
1 'polypeptide(L)' 'MTMGIPGIRGTDHVGFTVPDIEAATKFFVEVIGCDYIYKLGPFASDGDWMARQLNVDPRTIIRENRHFRLGQG' A
#
# COMPACT_ATOMS: atom_id res chain seq x y z
N MET A 1 -4.77 -32.29 9.91
CA MET A 1 -4.08 -31.17 10.59
C MET A 1 -4.30 -29.93 9.75
N THR A 2 -5.14 -29.00 10.17
CA THR A 2 -5.09 -27.64 9.59
C THR A 2 -3.81 -27.00 10.10
N MET A 3 -2.82 -26.84 9.21
CA MET A 3 -1.58 -26.11 9.51
C MET A 3 -1.90 -24.61 9.55
N GLY A 4 -1.48 -23.91 10.61
CA GLY A 4 -1.60 -22.45 10.74
C GLY A 4 -2.72 -21.96 11.68
N ILE A 5 -2.85 -20.64 11.81
CA ILE A 5 -3.88 -19.98 12.63
C ILE A 5 -5.25 -20.18 11.95
N PRO A 6 -6.26 -20.71 12.65
CA PRO A 6 -7.60 -20.89 12.10
C PRO A 6 -8.17 -19.58 11.53
N GLY A 7 -8.67 -19.64 10.29
CA GLY A 7 -9.28 -18.49 9.62
C GLY A 7 -8.32 -17.58 8.83
N ILE A 8 -6.99 -17.77 8.94
CA ILE A 8 -6.04 -17.08 8.06
C ILE A 8 -6.24 -17.52 6.61
N ARG A 9 -6.39 -16.54 5.71
CA ARG A 9 -6.55 -16.76 4.27
C ARG A 9 -5.30 -16.37 3.45
N GLY A 10 -4.45 -15.51 3.99
CA GLY A 10 -3.27 -14.99 3.31
C GLY A 10 -2.68 -13.78 4.05
N THR A 11 -1.73 -13.11 3.39
CA THR A 11 -1.17 -11.83 3.86
C THR A 11 -2.25 -10.74 3.77
N ASP A 12 -2.30 -9.87 4.78
CA ASP A 12 -3.26 -8.75 4.81
C ASP A 12 -2.87 -7.64 3.81
N HIS A 13 -1.67 -7.08 3.94
CA HIS A 13 -1.12 -6.14 2.96
C HIS A 13 0.40 -6.01 3.06
N VAL A 14 1.02 -5.53 1.98
CA VAL A 14 2.41 -5.04 1.94
C VAL A 14 2.42 -3.69 1.23
N GLY A 15 3.06 -2.69 1.82
CA GLY A 15 3.19 -1.35 1.23
C GLY A 15 4.55 -1.17 0.55
N PHE A 16 4.56 -0.56 -0.63
CA PHE A 16 5.78 -0.16 -1.34
C PHE A 16 5.82 1.35 -1.52
N THR A 17 6.94 1.98 -1.14
CA THR A 17 7.25 3.35 -1.59
C THR A 17 7.93 3.26 -2.94
N VAL A 18 7.34 3.92 -3.93
CA VAL A 18 7.81 3.89 -5.32
C VAL A 18 8.13 5.29 -5.82
N PRO A 19 9.11 5.46 -6.73
CA PRO A 19 9.44 6.76 -7.29
C PRO A 19 8.38 7.28 -8.28
N ASP A 20 7.64 6.37 -8.93
CA ASP A 20 6.59 6.68 -9.91
C ASP A 20 5.39 5.75 -9.68
N ILE A 21 4.24 6.34 -9.34
CA ILE A 21 3.03 5.61 -9.01
C ILE A 21 2.35 4.99 -10.25
N GLU A 22 2.50 5.60 -11.43
CA GLU A 22 1.91 5.10 -12.68
C GLU A 22 2.71 3.91 -13.19
N ALA A 23 4.04 4.01 -13.18
CA ALA A 23 4.91 2.89 -13.56
C ALA A 23 4.70 1.68 -12.64
N ALA A 24 4.60 1.90 -11.33
CA ALA A 24 4.33 0.84 -10.37
C ALA A 24 2.94 0.22 -10.59
N THR A 25 1.92 1.04 -10.84
CA THR A 25 0.55 0.56 -11.14
C THR A 25 0.54 -0.34 -12.35
N LYS A 26 1.18 0.09 -13.44
CA LYS A 26 1.30 -0.70 -14.66
C LYS A 26 1.97 -2.04 -14.39
N PHE A 27 3.07 -2.04 -13.64
CA PHE A 27 3.77 -3.27 -13.26
C PHE A 27 2.88 -4.23 -12.45
N PHE A 28 2.25 -3.73 -11.39
CA PHE A 28 1.40 -4.59 -10.54
C PHE A 28 0.19 -5.13 -11.29
N VAL A 29 -0.44 -4.35 -12.16
CA VAL A 29 -1.61 -4.81 -12.92
C VAL A 29 -1.21 -5.70 -14.10
N GLU A 30 -0.31 -5.25 -14.97
CA GLU A 30 -0.04 -5.93 -16.24
C GLU A 30 0.97 -7.08 -16.12
N VAL A 31 1.92 -7.00 -15.18
CA VAL A 31 2.97 -8.02 -15.03
C VAL A 31 2.65 -8.98 -13.89
N ILE A 32 2.27 -8.46 -12.72
CA ILE A 32 1.95 -9.30 -11.56
C ILE A 32 0.52 -9.85 -11.64
N GLY A 33 -0.39 -9.17 -12.31
CA GLY A 33 -1.80 -9.58 -12.42
C GLY A 33 -2.66 -9.18 -11.23
N CYS A 34 -2.31 -8.08 -10.55
CA CYS A 34 -3.13 -7.53 -9.48
C CYS A 34 -4.36 -6.79 -10.02
N ASP A 35 -5.46 -6.84 -9.27
CA ASP A 35 -6.63 -5.98 -9.51
C ASP A 35 -6.43 -4.63 -8.81
N TYR A 36 -6.57 -3.53 -9.56
CA TYR A 36 -6.62 -2.19 -8.96
C TYR A 36 -7.96 -1.99 -8.25
N ILE A 37 -7.93 -1.58 -6.98
CA ILE A 37 -9.14 -1.47 -6.16
C ILE A 37 -9.53 0.00 -5.94
N TYR A 38 -8.66 0.78 -5.30
CA TYR A 38 -8.92 2.19 -5.03
C TYR A 38 -7.63 2.96 -4.72
N LYS A 39 -7.76 4.28 -4.62
CA LYS A 39 -6.69 5.18 -4.17
C LYS A 39 -7.12 6.05 -2.99
N LEU A 40 -6.14 6.44 -2.18
CA LEU A 40 -6.27 7.36 -1.06
C LEU A 40 -5.24 8.50 -1.17
N GLY A 41 -5.47 9.53 -0.36
CA GLY A 41 -4.60 10.68 -0.21
C GLY A 41 -5.23 12.00 -0.69
N PRO A 42 -4.49 13.12 -0.56
CA PRO A 42 -3.14 13.19 -0.03
C PRO A 42 -3.09 12.95 1.49
N PHE A 43 -2.01 12.34 1.97
CA PHE A 43 -1.71 12.30 3.39
C PHE A 43 -0.66 13.37 3.70
N ALA A 44 -1.05 14.32 4.52
CA ALA A 44 -0.21 15.41 4.99
C ALA A 44 -0.65 15.79 6.42
N SER A 45 0.24 16.45 7.17
CA SER A 45 -0.09 16.94 8.49
C SER A 45 0.62 18.25 8.78
N ASP A 46 -0.08 19.16 9.46
CA ASP A 46 0.53 20.36 10.04
C ASP A 46 1.30 20.07 11.34
N GLY A 47 1.17 18.87 11.91
CA GLY A 47 1.84 18.43 13.12
C GLY A 47 2.99 17.46 12.87
N ASP A 48 3.21 16.56 13.81
CA ASP A 48 4.28 15.54 13.78
C ASP A 48 3.81 14.17 13.28
N TRP A 49 2.56 14.06 12.81
CA TRP A 49 1.93 12.78 12.48
C TRP A 49 2.74 12.00 11.42
N MET A 50 3.22 12.69 10.38
CA MET A 50 4.03 12.05 9.32
C MET A 50 5.31 11.43 9.90
N ALA A 51 5.98 12.13 10.82
CA ALA A 51 7.16 11.60 11.49
C ALA A 51 6.83 10.46 12.45
N ARG A 52 5.77 10.59 13.27
CA ARG A 52 5.41 9.56 14.26
C ARG A 52 4.85 8.28 13.66
N GLN A 53 4.03 8.36 12.62
CA GLN A 53 3.38 7.20 12.03
C GLN A 53 4.21 6.56 10.92
N LEU A 54 4.99 7.37 10.17
CA LEU A 54 5.66 6.92 8.94
C LEU A 54 7.18 7.11 8.96
N ASN A 55 7.73 7.73 10.02
CA ASN A 55 9.17 8.00 10.16
C ASN A 55 9.78 8.73 8.95
N VAL A 56 9.06 9.73 8.43
CA VAL A 56 9.51 10.63 7.36
C VAL A 56 9.54 12.07 7.86
N ASP A 57 10.08 13.00 7.07
CA ASP A 57 10.04 14.43 7.39
C ASP A 57 8.58 14.86 7.73
N PRO A 58 8.34 15.62 8.82
CA PRO A 58 7.00 16.03 9.23
C PRO A 58 6.18 16.74 8.15
N ARG A 59 6.84 17.35 7.16
CA ARG A 59 6.22 18.07 6.03
C ARG A 59 6.13 17.25 4.75
N THR A 60 6.53 15.97 4.79
CA THR A 60 6.34 15.04 3.66
C THR A 60 4.86 14.96 3.31
N ILE A 61 4.58 14.87 2.00
CA ILE A 61 3.22 14.66 1.49
C ILE A 61 3.21 13.36 0.70
N ILE A 62 2.42 12.39 1.13
CA ILE A 62 2.07 11.25 0.28
C ILE A 62 0.97 11.73 -0.64
N ARG A 63 1.33 12.04 -1.89
CA ARG A 63 0.40 12.59 -2.88
C ARG A 63 -0.72 11.61 -3.21
N GLU A 64 -0.37 10.34 -3.36
CA GLU A 64 -1.31 9.29 -3.70
C GLU A 64 -0.80 7.95 -3.15
N ASN A 65 -1.74 7.12 -2.69
CA ASN A 65 -1.50 5.75 -2.29
C ASN A 65 -2.55 4.85 -2.99
N ARG A 66 -2.09 3.83 -3.72
CA ARG A 66 -2.93 2.93 -4.51
C ARG A 66 -2.98 1.55 -3.88
N HIS A 67 -4.17 0.97 -3.81
CA HIS A 67 -4.42 -0.35 -3.27
C HIS A 67 -4.75 -1.33 -4.39
N PHE A 68 -4.12 -2.49 -4.31
CA PHE A 68 -4.24 -3.57 -5.26
C PHE A 68 -4.54 -4.87 -4.52
N ARG A 69 -5.18 -5.82 -5.18
CA ARG A 69 -5.40 -7.17 -4.66
C ARG A 69 -4.67 -8.20 -5.51
N LEU A 70 -4.06 -9.19 -4.86
CA LEU A 70 -3.46 -10.34 -5.56
C LEU A 70 -4.07 -11.64 -5.05
N GLY A 71 -4.98 -12.22 -5.83
CA GLY A 71 -5.67 -13.45 -5.44
C GLY A 71 -6.65 -13.22 -4.27
N GLN A 72 -6.40 -13.87 -3.12
CA GLN A 72 -7.31 -13.89 -1.97
C GLN A 72 -6.91 -12.93 -0.82
N GLY A 73 -5.87 -12.12 -1.03
CA GLY A 73 -5.41 -11.04 -0.15
C GLY A 73 -4.80 -9.94 -0.98
#